data_AF-A0A7H4M8X1-F1
#
_entry.id   AF-A0A7H4M8X1-F1
#
_cell.length_a   1.000
_cell.length_b   1.000
_cell.length_c   1.000
_cell.angle_alpha   90.00
_cell.angle_beta   90.00
_cell.angle_gamma   90.00
#
_symmetry.space_group_name_H-M   'P 1'
#
loop_
_entity.id
_entity.type
_entity.pdbx_description
1 polymer ?
#
loop_
_entity_poly.entity_id
_entity_poly.type
_entity_poly.pdbx_seq_one_letter_code
_entity_poly.pdbx_strand_id
1 'polypeptide(L)'
;MANAEQMDRLLTRESFHLMVLDLMLPGEDGLSICRRLRSQSNPMPIIMVTAKGEEVDRIVGLEIGADDYIPKPFNPRELLGPYSGGAASSGE
;
A
#
# COMPACT_ATOMS: atom_id res chain seq x y z
N MET A 1 0.48 -14.63 -12.25
CA MET A 1 -0.34 -13.48 -11.83
C MET A 1 0.00 -13.18 -10.38
N ALA A 2 0.10 -11.90 -9.99
CA ALA A 2 0.31 -11.54 -8.59
C ALA A 2 -0.90 -11.95 -7.74
N ASN A 3 -0.65 -12.57 -6.58
CA ASN A 3 -1.68 -13.01 -5.64
C ASN A 3 -1.18 -12.94 -4.19
N ALA A 4 -2.08 -13.05 -3.22
CA ALA A 4 -1.77 -12.95 -1.79
C ALA A 4 -0.83 -14.06 -1.30
N GLU A 5 -0.98 -15.30 -1.79
CA GLU A 5 -0.13 -16.43 -1.38
C GLU A 5 1.34 -16.19 -1.72
N GLN A 6 1.63 -15.66 -2.91
CA GLN A 6 2.98 -15.31 -3.31
C GLN A 6 3.53 -14.14 -2.46
N MET A 7 2.68 -13.15 -2.15
CA MET A 7 3.04 -12.04 -1.27
C MET A 7 3.43 -12.55 0.13
N ASP A 8 2.63 -13.42 0.74
CA ASP A 8 2.93 -13.97 2.08
C ASP A 8 4.25 -14.74 2.12
N ARG A 9 4.52 -15.53 1.07
CA ARG A 9 5.80 -16.23 0.94
C ARG A 9 7.00 -15.29 0.85
N LEU A 10 6.83 -14.11 0.25
CA LEU A 10 7.90 -13.11 0.17
C LEU A 10 8.05 -12.35 1.50
N LEU A 11 6.96 -11.95 2.13
CA LEU A 11 6.97 -11.24 3.43
C LEU A 11 7.62 -12.04 4.56
N THR A 12 7.62 -13.37 4.47
CA THR A 12 8.27 -14.25 5.45
C THR A 12 9.77 -14.44 5.22
N ARG A 13 10.29 -14.08 4.04
CA ARG A 13 11.67 -14.36 3.62
C ARG A 13 12.50 -13.11 3.41
N GLU A 14 11.85 -12.01 3.04
CA GLU A 14 12.50 -10.76 2.66
C GLU A 14 11.97 -9.61 3.53
N SER A 15 12.80 -8.59 3.74
CA SER A 15 12.38 -7.35 4.40
C SER A 15 11.93 -6.31 3.38
N PHE A 16 10.71 -5.79 3.52
CA PHE A 16 10.18 -4.72 2.70
C PHE A 16 9.95 -3.46 3.53
N HIS A 17 10.18 -2.30 2.91
CA HIS A 17 10.00 -0.99 3.55
C HIS A 17 8.69 -0.32 3.16
N LEU A 18 8.02 -0.82 2.12
CA LEU A 18 6.80 -0.26 1.55
C LEU A 18 6.10 -1.34 0.73
N MET A 19 4.77 -1.37 0.82
CA MET A 19 3.93 -2.19 -0.03
C MET A 19 3.04 -1.30 -0.91
N VAL A 20 3.05 -1.59 -2.21
CA VAL A 20 2.07 -1.07 -3.15
C VAL A 20 1.04 -2.18 -3.41
N LEU A 21 -0.22 -1.92 -3.06
CA LEU A 21 -1.28 -2.93 -3.02
C LEU A 21 -2.43 -2.55 -3.94
N ASP A 22 -2.79 -3.43 -4.86
CA ASP A 22 -4.03 -3.28 -5.65
C ASP A 22 -5.21 -3.85 -4.85
N LEU A 23 -6.38 -3.22 -4.94
CA LEU A 23 -7.60 -3.75 -4.34
C LEU A 23 -8.16 -4.94 -5.13
N MET A 24 -8.01 -4.92 -6.45
CA MET A 24 -8.61 -5.89 -7.36
C MET A 24 -7.69 -7.09 -7.60
N LEU A 25 -7.10 -7.62 -6.53
CA LEU A 25 -6.31 -8.85 -6.59
C LEU A 25 -7.21 -10.09 -6.74
N PRO A 26 -6.76 -11.11 -7.50
CA PRO A 26 -7.51 -12.35 -7.61
C PRO A 26 -7.43 -13.15 -6.30
N GLY A 27 -8.58 -13.62 -5.81
CA GLY A 27 -8.69 -14.42 -4.59
C GLY A 27 -8.98 -13.56 -3.36
N GLU A 28 -7.94 -12.99 -2.76
CA GLU A 28 -8.05 -12.08 -1.61
C GLU A 28 -7.89 -10.63 -2.09
N ASP A 29 -8.84 -9.76 -1.76
CA ASP A 29 -8.80 -8.35 -2.13
C ASP A 29 -7.81 -7.55 -1.26
N GLY A 30 -7.37 -6.40 -1.78
CA GLY A 30 -6.38 -5.56 -1.08
C GLY A 30 -6.85 -4.97 0.26
N LEU A 31 -8.16 -4.74 0.47
CA LEU A 31 -8.65 -4.26 1.76
C LEU A 31 -8.54 -5.37 2.82
N SER A 32 -8.89 -6.60 2.45
CA SER A 32 -8.76 -7.78 3.30
C SER A 32 -7.30 -8.04 3.70
N ILE A 33 -6.37 -7.94 2.73
CA ILE A 33 -4.92 -8.03 2.99
C ILE A 33 -4.46 -6.93 3.95
N CYS A 34 -4.80 -5.67 3.67
CA CYS A 34 -4.42 -4.54 4.52
C CYS A 34 -4.92 -4.74 5.96
N ARG A 35 -6.20 -5.11 6.12
CA ARG A 35 -6.81 -5.36 7.42
C ARG A 35 -6.09 -6.45 8.20
N ARG A 36 -5.78 -7.59 7.56
CA ARG A 36 -5.09 -8.67 8.29
C ARG A 36 -3.66 -8.28 8.67
N LEU A 37 -2.93 -7.57 7.80
CA LEU A 37 -1.58 -7.12 8.12
C LEU A 37 -1.57 -6.17 9.32
N ARG A 38 -2.53 -5.24 9.39
CA ARG A 38 -2.69 -4.36 10.55
C ARG A 38 -3.10 -5.10 11.82
N SER A 39 -3.97 -6.11 11.72
CA SER A 39 -4.33 -6.97 12.87
C SER A 39 -3.16 -7.78 13.42
N GLN A 40 -2.14 -8.04 12.58
CA GLN A 40 -0.89 -8.70 12.95
C GLN A 40 0.18 -7.70 13.45
N SER A 41 -0.21 -6.45 13.69
CA SER A 41 0.68 -5.35 14.07
C SER A 41 1.84 -5.14 13.09
N ASN A 42 1.65 -5.45 11.81
CA ASN A 42 2.66 -5.18 10.79
C ASN A 42 2.76 -3.66 10.57
N PRO A 43 3.91 -3.02 10.84
CA PRO A 43 4.08 -1.58 10.74
C PRO A 43 4.45 -1.11 9.32
N MET A 44 4.69 -2.03 8.38
CA MET A 44 5.11 -1.69 7.02
C MET A 44 4.10 -0.73 6.37
N PRO A 45 4.55 0.40 5.79
CA PRO A 45 3.67 1.29 5.05
C PRO A 45 3.00 0.61 3.86
N ILE A 46 1.70 0.87 3.66
CA ILE A 46 0.87 0.31 2.60
C ILE A 46 0.22 1.45 1.82
N ILE A 47 0.50 1.53 0.51
CA ILE A 47 -0.17 2.42 -0.42
C ILE A 47 -1.13 1.60 -1.27
N MET A 48 -2.40 1.99 -1.28
CA MET A 48 -3.38 1.39 -2.17
C MET A 48 -3.31 2.06 -3.54
N VAL A 49 -3.13 1.26 -4.59
CA VAL A 49 -3.06 1.74 -5.98
C VAL A 49 -3.99 0.91 -6.85
N THR A 50 -5.17 1.45 -7.16
CA THR A 50 -6.31 0.67 -7.67
C THR A 50 -7.16 1.44 -8.68
N ALA A 51 -7.82 0.74 -9.60
CA ALA A 51 -8.80 1.33 -10.51
C ALA A 51 -10.13 1.75 -9.83
N LYS A 52 -10.32 1.37 -8.56
CA LYS A 52 -11.44 1.81 -7.73
C LYS A 52 -11.16 3.22 -7.21
N GLY A 53 -11.74 4.23 -7.85
CA GLY A 53 -11.47 5.64 -7.55
C GLY A 53 -12.56 6.35 -6.76
N GLU A 54 -13.58 5.63 -6.26
CA GLU A 54 -14.67 6.25 -5.51
C GLU A 54 -14.17 6.77 -4.15
N GLU A 55 -14.71 7.91 -3.72
CA GLU A 55 -14.33 8.54 -2.44
C GLU A 55 -14.53 7.58 -1.25
N VAL A 56 -15.59 6.77 -1.29
CA VAL A 56 -15.88 5.78 -0.26
C VAL A 56 -14.79 4.72 -0.15
N ASP A 57 -14.28 4.21 -1.29
CA ASP A 57 -13.23 3.18 -1.29
C ASP A 57 -11.93 3.75 -0.68
N ARG A 58 -11.64 5.03 -0.95
CA ARG A 58 -10.52 5.75 -0.36
C ARG A 58 -10.65 5.90 1.15
N ILE A 59 -11.81 6.36 1.63
CA ILE A 59 -12.08 6.53 3.07
C ILE A 59 -11.89 5.18 3.78
N VAL A 60 -12.50 4.12 3.25
CA VAL A 60 -12.41 2.78 3.84
C VAL A 60 -10.96 2.26 3.84
N GLY A 61 -10.21 2.47 2.75
CA GLY A 61 -8.82 2.06 2.67
C GLY A 61 -7.95 2.70 3.76
N LEU A 62 -8.10 4.02 3.95
CA LEU A 62 -7.36 4.77 4.97
C LEU A 62 -7.78 4.37 6.39
N GLU A 63 -9.08 4.20 6.66
CA GLU A 63 -9.59 3.76 7.97
C GLU A 63 -9.11 2.36 8.36
N ILE A 64 -8.96 1.45 7.40
CA ILE A 64 -8.41 0.11 7.62
C ILE A 64 -6.90 0.15 7.96
N GLY A 65 -6.23 1.27 7.66
CA GLY A 65 -4.83 1.51 7.97
C GLY A 65 -3.91 1.50 6.77
N ALA A 66 -4.41 1.75 5.56
CA ALA A 66 -3.54 2.18 4.46
C ALA A 66 -2.96 3.58 4.77
N ASP A 67 -1.72 3.80 4.38
CA ASP A 67 -1.03 5.07 4.57
C ASP A 67 -1.42 6.09 3.49
N ASP A 68 -1.76 5.62 2.28
CA ASP A 68 -2.29 6.45 1.21
C ASP A 68 -3.10 5.62 0.20
N TYR A 69 -3.84 6.31 -0.65
CA TYR A 69 -4.72 5.75 -1.64
C TYR A 69 -4.68 6.56 -2.94
N ILE A 70 -4.21 5.93 -4.01
CA ILE A 70 -3.98 6.55 -5.30
C ILE A 70 -4.83 5.82 -6.37
N PRO A 71 -5.84 6.49 -6.96
CA PRO A 71 -6.65 5.88 -8.01
C PRO A 71 -5.89 5.76 -9.33
N LYS A 72 -6.14 4.69 -10.10
CA LYS A 72 -5.65 4.53 -11.49
C LYS A 72 -6.64 5.18 -12.47
N PRO A 73 -6.15 5.86 -13.52
CA PRO A 73 -4.75 6.14 -13.83
C PRO A 73 -4.18 7.29 -12.96
N PHE A 74 -2.90 7.19 -12.59
CA PHE A 74 -2.18 8.22 -11.84
C PHE A 74 -0.87 8.59 -12.54
N ASN A 75 -0.35 9.79 -12.26
CA ASN A 75 0.99 10.17 -12.68
C ASN A 75 2.03 9.51 -11.76
N PRO A 76 3.07 8.84 -12.26
CA PRO A 76 4.12 8.24 -11.41
C PRO A 76 4.75 9.21 -10.39
N ARG A 77 4.72 10.52 -10.66
CA ARG A 77 5.18 11.55 -9.72
C ARG A 77 4.34 11.64 -8.45
N GLU A 78 3.06 11.27 -8.49
CA GLU A 78 2.17 11.21 -7.32
C GLU A 78 2.67 10.17 -6.31
N LEU A 79 3.26 9.05 -6.79
CA LEU A 79 3.86 8.03 -5.94
C LEU A 79 5.27 8.41 -5.45
N LEU A 80 6.02 9.19 -6.22
CA LEU A 80 7.41 9.51 -5.86
C LEU A 80 7.51 10.66 -4.85
N GLY A 81 6.61 11.64 -4.89
CA GLY A 81 6.71 12.84 -4.05
C GLY A 81 6.74 12.52 -2.56
N PRO A 82 5.65 12.00 -1.97
CA PRO A 82 5.54 11.77 -0.52
C PRO A 82 6.55 10.75 0.02
N TYR A 83 7.02 9.82 -0.82
CA TYR A 83 7.84 8.68 -0.42
C TYR A 83 9.31 8.78 -0.85
N SER A 84 9.71 9.88 -1.50
CA SER A 84 11.10 10.09 -1.95
C SER A 84 12.09 10.31 -0.82
N GLY A 85 11.64 10.57 0.41
CA GLY A 85 12.48 10.73 1.58
C GLY A 85 13.32 12.02 1.55
N GLY A 86 13.31 12.75 2.66
CA GLY A 86 14.08 13.97 2.83
C GLY A 86 15.58 13.77 2.60
N ALA A 87 16.08 14.41 1.55
CA ALA A 87 17.43 14.95 1.53
C ALA A 87 17.33 16.45 1.88
N ALA A 88 18.21 16.91 2.77
CA ALA A 88 18.29 18.23 3.42
C ALA A 88 17.33 18.39 4.63
N SER A 89 17.79 18.60 5.87
CA SER A 89 18.96 19.36 6.31
C SER A 89 19.72 18.67 7.45
N SER A 90 20.98 18.35 7.21
CA SER A 90 22.02 18.30 8.24
C SER A 90 22.90 19.52 8.03
N GLY A 91 23.02 20.36 9.06
CA GLY A 91 24.01 21.42 9.17
C GLY A 91 23.64 22.74 8.50
N GLU A 92 23.12 23.69 9.27
CA GLU A 92 23.87 24.84 9.80
C GLU A 92 23.28 25.25 11.16
#